data_AF-A0A6I3GU77-F1
#
_entry.id   AF-A0A6I3GU77-F1
#
_cell.length_a   1.000
_cell.length_b   1.000
_cell.length_c   1.000
_cell.angle_alpha   90.00
_cell.angle_beta   90.00
_cell.angle_gamma   90.00
#
_symmetry.space_group_name_H-M   'P 1'
#
loop_
_entity.id
_entity.type
_entity.pdbx_description
1 polymer ?
#
loop_
_entity_poly.entity_id
_entity_poly.type
_entity_poly.pdbx_seq_one_letter_code
_entity_poly.pdbx_strand_id
1 'polypeptide(L)'
;MDDRPRSLRAMLAEAKDTSEIMVDLAYAAVYFNDPGMADEVAELEERMNDLVQDMRAVCIMAVRRPAEAEGMASVLQIISAIESIANAAVDVTRIVTHRLGIPNELISDLSNAEEVSHRVWIREGSHMAHRPLKDLEITIQCGMRVVAIRRDRSWMIDEIDGDFVVVPGDVLFLRGSPAGIVRLHELAAAPTWDPPMSAPAGALTDLDRAVDVLVEMKNTSEAAVGLAYSALALRDNGLAAEVRHLAERLDEMKDHLQLWVLRAAKKDVDPAPLRGLLQLASAAEELGDQAAQMVWLITDDRGFHPIVKLALGEADVVA
;
A
#
# COMPACT_ATOMS: atom_id res chain seq x y z
N MET A 1 15.46 22.03 -16.09
CA MET A 1 14.08 22.29 -15.65
C MET A 1 13.23 22.15 -16.89
N ASP A 2 12.78 20.92 -17.17
CA ASP A 2 11.92 20.62 -18.33
C ASP A 2 10.50 21.04 -17.93
N ASP A 3 10.18 22.31 -18.19
CA ASP A 3 8.90 22.96 -17.84
C ASP A 3 7.81 22.58 -18.85
N ARG A 4 7.65 21.27 -19.08
CA ARG A 4 6.50 20.73 -19.80
C ARG A 4 5.40 20.48 -18.77
N PRO A 5 4.21 21.07 -18.93
CA PRO A 5 3.11 20.82 -18.02
C PRO A 5 2.82 19.32 -17.99
N ARG A 6 2.93 18.73 -16.79
CA ARG A 6 2.67 17.30 -16.59
C ARG A 6 1.24 17.01 -17.01
N SER A 7 1.05 15.94 -17.78
CA SER A 7 -0.30 15.57 -18.21
C SER A 7 -1.09 15.02 -17.03
N LEU A 8 -2.38 15.36 -16.92
CA LEU A 8 -3.26 14.82 -15.87
C LEU A 8 -3.30 13.28 -15.88
N ARG A 9 -3.14 12.67 -17.06
CA ARG A 9 -2.99 11.23 -17.20
C ARG A 9 -1.78 10.69 -16.44
N ALA A 10 -0.60 11.29 -16.65
CA ALA A 10 0.63 10.86 -15.98
C ALA A 10 0.58 11.11 -14.47
N MET A 11 -0.01 12.23 -14.04
CA MET A 11 -0.18 12.51 -12.61
C MET A 11 -1.13 11.53 -11.92
N LEU A 12 -2.21 11.11 -12.60
CA LEU A 12 -3.13 10.10 -12.07
C LEU A 12 -2.48 8.71 -11.95
N ALA A 13 -1.68 8.32 -12.94
CA ALA A 13 -0.91 7.07 -12.89
C ALA A 13 0.08 7.09 -11.71
N GLU A 14 0.88 8.16 -11.60
CA GLU A 14 1.82 8.31 -10.49
C GLU A 14 1.12 8.34 -9.12
N ALA A 15 -0.04 8.99 -9.01
CA ALA A 15 -0.82 9.02 -7.77
C ALA A 15 -1.36 7.62 -7.41
N LYS A 16 -1.87 6.86 -8.39
CA LYS A 16 -2.26 5.45 -8.18
C LYS A 16 -1.07 4.67 -7.61
N ASP A 17 0.06 4.66 -8.33
CA ASP A 17 1.18 3.80 -7.99
C ASP A 17 1.84 4.21 -6.66
N THR A 18 1.86 5.53 -6.37
CA THR A 18 2.25 6.06 -5.06
C THR A 18 1.33 5.56 -3.95
N SER A 19 0.01 5.61 -4.12
CA SER A 19 -0.94 5.16 -3.08
C SER A 19 -0.83 3.66 -2.79
N GLU A 20 -0.58 2.82 -3.81
CA GLU A 20 -0.40 1.38 -3.67
C GLU A 20 0.86 1.07 -2.84
N ILE A 21 1.96 1.76 -3.11
CA ILE A 21 3.20 1.62 -2.33
C ILE A 21 3.01 2.14 -0.90
N MET A 22 2.28 3.23 -0.71
CA MET A 22 2.01 3.75 0.64
C MET A 22 1.30 2.71 1.51
N VAL A 23 0.27 2.03 0.98
CA VAL A 23 -0.47 0.97 1.70
C VAL A 23 0.46 -0.18 2.08
N ASP A 24 1.22 -0.68 1.11
CA ASP A 24 2.22 -1.73 1.31
C ASP A 24 3.23 -1.41 2.42
N LEU A 25 3.86 -0.24 2.32
CA LEU A 25 4.89 0.21 3.24
C LEU A 25 4.32 0.49 4.62
N ALA A 26 3.08 0.94 4.70
CA ALA A 26 2.43 1.19 5.97
C ALA A 26 2.19 -0.11 6.75
N TYR A 27 1.68 -1.15 6.08
CA TYR A 27 1.57 -2.47 6.68
C TYR A 27 2.94 -3.04 7.04
N ALA A 28 3.93 -2.94 6.14
CA ALA A 28 5.30 -3.37 6.43
C ALA A 28 5.89 -2.67 7.67
N ALA A 29 5.70 -1.35 7.81
CA ALA A 29 6.19 -0.57 8.95
C ALA A 29 5.67 -1.13 10.27
N VAL A 30 4.38 -1.46 10.31
CA VAL A 30 3.69 -2.07 11.45
C VAL A 30 4.26 -3.46 11.75
N TYR A 31 4.49 -4.27 10.72
CA TYR A 31 4.84 -5.68 10.86
C TYR A 31 6.29 -5.89 11.28
N PHE A 32 7.19 -5.11 10.69
CA PHE A 32 8.60 -5.10 11.06
C PHE A 32 8.88 -4.18 12.25
N ASN A 33 7.86 -3.48 12.76
CA ASN A 33 7.99 -2.44 13.77
C ASN A 33 9.15 -1.49 13.42
N ASP A 34 9.19 -1.04 12.17
CA ASP A 34 10.24 -0.22 11.58
C ASP A 34 9.73 1.23 11.43
N PRO A 35 10.09 2.14 12.37
CA PRO A 35 9.70 3.54 12.27
C PRO A 35 10.21 4.21 11.00
N GLY A 36 11.33 3.77 10.46
CA GLY A 36 11.83 4.40 9.25
C GLY A 36 11.04 4.00 8.02
N MET A 37 10.31 2.87 7.99
CA MET A 37 9.32 2.62 6.92
C MET A 37 8.14 3.60 7.04
N ALA A 38 7.73 3.94 8.27
CA ALA A 38 6.71 4.96 8.49
C ALA A 38 7.18 6.35 8.02
N ASP A 39 8.46 6.67 8.19
CA ASP A 39 9.05 7.90 7.65
C ASP A 39 8.98 7.93 6.10
N GLU A 40 9.23 6.79 5.42
CA GLU A 40 9.08 6.70 3.96
C GLU A 40 7.63 6.95 3.52
N VAL A 41 6.64 6.44 4.25
CA VAL A 41 5.21 6.69 3.98
C VAL A 41 4.89 8.18 4.15
N ALA A 42 5.45 8.85 5.14
CA ALA A 42 5.27 10.29 5.33
C ALA A 42 5.90 11.12 4.19
N GLU A 43 7.07 10.72 3.66
CA GLU A 43 7.65 11.37 2.47
C GLU A 43 6.76 11.18 1.24
N LEU A 44 6.16 9.99 1.07
CA LEU A 44 5.20 9.72 -0.02
C LEU A 44 3.88 10.51 0.15
N GLU A 45 3.43 10.73 1.39
CA GLU A 45 2.26 11.57 1.69
C GLU A 45 2.49 13.02 1.23
N GLU A 46 3.66 13.60 1.52
CA GLU A 46 4.02 14.95 1.05
C GLU A 46 3.98 15.02 -0.48
N ARG A 47 4.55 14.03 -1.18
CA ARG A 47 4.50 13.94 -2.65
C ARG A 47 3.07 13.79 -3.18
N MET A 48 2.25 12.94 -2.55
CA MET A 48 0.85 12.74 -2.90
C MET A 48 0.06 14.05 -2.79
N ASN A 49 0.28 14.79 -1.70
CA ASN A 49 -0.38 16.08 -1.46
C ASN A 49 -0.06 17.09 -2.57
N ASP A 50 1.21 17.17 -2.99
CA ASP A 50 1.63 18.03 -4.10
C ASP A 50 0.97 17.60 -5.43
N LEU A 51 0.99 16.29 -5.75
CA LEU A 51 0.33 15.74 -6.94
C LEU A 51 -1.16 16.04 -6.97
N VAL A 52 -1.86 15.88 -5.84
CA VAL A 52 -3.29 16.14 -5.72
C VAL A 52 -3.59 17.62 -5.96
N GLN A 53 -2.78 18.52 -5.41
CA GLN A 53 -2.95 19.97 -5.63
C GLN A 53 -2.74 20.33 -7.12
N ASP A 54 -1.70 19.82 -7.75
CA ASP A 54 -1.42 20.04 -9.16
C ASP A 54 -2.54 19.50 -10.06
N MET A 55 -3.00 18.27 -9.79
CA MET A 55 -4.11 17.68 -10.53
C MET A 55 -5.40 18.50 -10.38
N ARG A 56 -5.74 18.96 -9.17
CA ARG A 56 -6.90 19.84 -8.93
C ARG A 56 -6.80 21.12 -9.76
N ALA A 57 -5.64 21.76 -9.79
CA ALA A 57 -5.41 22.96 -10.60
C ALA A 57 -5.60 22.69 -12.10
N VAL A 58 -5.04 21.60 -12.62
CA VAL A 58 -5.20 21.20 -14.02
C VAL A 58 -6.66 20.90 -14.37
N CYS A 59 -7.38 20.18 -13.50
CA CYS A 59 -8.81 19.90 -13.66
C CYS A 59 -9.63 21.18 -13.77
N ILE A 60 -9.40 22.15 -12.87
CA ILE A 60 -10.11 23.44 -12.85
C ILE A 60 -9.84 24.24 -14.14
N MET A 61 -8.58 24.31 -14.56
CA MET A 61 -8.19 25.06 -15.76
C MET A 61 -8.64 24.41 -17.07
N ALA A 62 -8.86 23.09 -17.07
CA ALA A 62 -9.30 22.34 -18.24
C ALA A 62 -10.79 22.54 -18.56
N VAL A 63 -11.63 22.84 -17.57
CA VAL A 63 -13.09 23.02 -17.77
C VAL A 63 -13.36 24.40 -18.39
N ARG A 64 -13.86 24.41 -19.63
CA ARG A 64 -14.19 25.66 -20.34
C ARG A 64 -15.68 25.87 -20.52
N ARG A 65 -16.48 24.80 -20.38
CA ARG A 65 -17.93 24.81 -20.58
C ARG A 65 -18.64 24.05 -19.45
N PRO A 66 -19.86 24.44 -19.05
CA PRO A 66 -20.63 23.73 -18.02
C PRO A 66 -20.83 22.24 -18.32
N ALA A 67 -20.96 21.85 -19.59
CA ALA A 67 -21.11 20.46 -20.00
C ALA A 67 -19.87 19.58 -19.74
N GLU A 68 -18.69 20.18 -19.57
CA GLU A 68 -17.44 19.45 -19.24
C GLU A 68 -17.27 19.26 -17.73
N ALA A 69 -18.00 20.03 -16.92
CA ALA A 69 -17.85 20.03 -15.47
C ALA A 69 -18.24 18.69 -14.85
N GLU A 70 -19.27 18.01 -15.37
CA GLU A 70 -19.71 16.71 -14.87
C GLU A 70 -18.62 15.63 -15.05
N GLY A 71 -18.04 15.54 -16.25
CA GLY A 71 -16.93 14.64 -16.51
C GLY A 71 -15.71 14.95 -15.63
N MET A 72 -15.38 16.24 -15.46
CA MET A 72 -14.26 16.62 -14.60
C MET A 72 -14.52 16.38 -13.11
N ALA A 73 -15.76 16.51 -12.64
CA ALA A 73 -16.15 16.18 -11.28
C ALA A 73 -15.89 14.69 -10.96
N SER A 74 -16.11 13.80 -11.92
CA SER A 74 -15.77 12.38 -11.77
C SER A 74 -14.26 12.16 -11.56
N VAL A 75 -13.41 12.92 -12.26
CA VAL A 75 -11.95 12.85 -12.10
C VAL A 75 -11.53 13.37 -10.72
N LEU A 76 -12.10 14.49 -10.28
CA LEU A 76 -11.85 15.05 -8.95
C LEU A 76 -12.26 14.09 -7.83
N GLN A 77 -13.37 13.36 -8.00
CA GLN A 77 -13.79 12.34 -7.04
C GLN A 77 -12.76 11.20 -6.94
N ILE A 78 -12.20 10.74 -8.05
CA ILE A 78 -11.14 9.73 -8.04
C ILE A 78 -9.89 10.27 -7.36
N ILE A 79 -9.46 11.49 -7.70
CA ILE A 79 -8.31 12.14 -7.06
C ILE A 79 -8.48 12.17 -5.53
N SER A 80 -9.66 12.57 -5.05
CA SER A 80 -9.95 12.60 -3.61
C SER A 80 -9.92 11.20 -2.98
N ALA A 81 -10.40 10.17 -3.67
CA ALA A 81 -10.35 8.81 -3.14
C ALA A 81 -8.92 8.27 -3.07
N ILE A 82 -8.06 8.57 -4.06
CA ILE A 82 -6.63 8.23 -4.04
C ILE A 82 -5.93 8.95 -2.86
N GLU A 83 -6.21 10.23 -2.64
CA GLU A 83 -5.72 11.00 -1.49
C GLU A 83 -6.16 10.36 -0.16
N SER A 84 -7.42 9.95 -0.05
CA SER A 84 -7.93 9.29 1.16
C SER A 84 -7.29 7.91 1.40
N ILE A 85 -7.01 7.12 0.36
CA ILE A 85 -6.26 5.86 0.48
C ILE A 85 -4.86 6.14 1.05
N ALA A 86 -4.18 7.15 0.52
CA ALA A 86 -2.88 7.58 1.03
C ALA A 86 -2.95 8.01 2.52
N ASN A 87 -3.98 8.76 2.90
CA ASN A 87 -4.20 9.16 4.29
C ASN A 87 -4.48 7.96 5.21
N ALA A 88 -5.25 6.97 4.74
CA ALA A 88 -5.50 5.73 5.49
C ALA A 88 -4.21 4.92 5.68
N ALA A 89 -3.31 4.89 4.69
CA ALA A 89 -1.99 4.30 4.84
C ALA A 89 -1.15 5.02 5.93
N VAL A 90 -1.19 6.36 5.96
CA VAL A 90 -0.54 7.12 7.05
C VAL A 90 -1.14 6.76 8.41
N ASP A 91 -2.47 6.56 8.49
CA ASP A 91 -3.15 6.14 9.70
C ASP A 91 -2.76 4.73 10.19
N VAL A 92 -2.39 3.83 9.29
CA VAL A 92 -1.76 2.54 9.65
C VAL A 92 -0.40 2.78 10.33
N THR A 93 0.43 3.67 9.80
CA THR A 93 1.76 3.93 10.39
C THR A 93 1.72 4.57 11.77
N ARG A 94 0.59 5.21 12.14
CA ARG A 94 0.39 5.83 13.47
C ARG A 94 0.62 4.86 14.62
N ILE A 95 0.43 3.57 14.39
CA ILE A 95 0.65 2.55 15.41
C ILE A 95 2.12 2.47 15.83
N VAL A 96 3.03 2.59 14.86
CA VAL A 96 4.47 2.58 15.09
C VAL A 96 4.91 3.95 15.60
N THR A 97 4.51 5.03 14.93
CA THR A 97 4.98 6.39 15.26
C THR A 97 4.48 6.88 16.61
N HIS A 98 3.25 6.55 17.00
CA HIS A 98 2.70 6.87 18.33
C HIS A 98 2.90 5.74 19.36
N ARG A 99 3.57 4.64 18.97
CA ARG A 99 3.84 3.50 19.85
C ARG A 99 2.56 2.98 20.53
N LEU A 100 1.50 2.81 19.73
CA LEU A 100 0.23 2.28 20.25
C LEU A 100 0.39 0.84 20.77
N GLY A 101 1.39 0.12 20.25
CA GLY A 101 1.70 -1.26 20.60
C GLY A 101 0.89 -2.24 19.76
N ILE A 102 1.48 -3.41 19.51
CA ILE A 102 0.89 -4.50 18.74
C ILE A 102 1.23 -5.81 19.46
N PRO A 103 0.31 -6.79 19.51
CA PRO A 103 0.60 -8.12 20.04
C PRO A 103 1.69 -8.84 19.24
N ASN A 104 2.59 -9.55 19.91
CA ASN A 104 3.67 -10.29 19.24
C ASN A 104 3.12 -11.43 18.34
N GLU A 105 1.93 -11.93 18.67
CA GLU A 105 1.18 -12.91 17.90
C GLU A 105 0.93 -12.39 16.47
N LEU A 106 0.52 -11.12 16.32
CA LEU A 106 0.32 -10.51 15.00
C LEU A 106 1.61 -10.46 14.19
N ILE A 107 2.73 -10.10 14.81
CA ILE A 107 4.05 -10.02 14.15
C ILE A 107 4.48 -11.40 13.64
N SER A 108 4.23 -12.45 14.42
CA SER A 108 4.51 -13.84 14.04
C SER A 108 3.68 -14.29 12.85
N ASP A 109 2.36 -14.12 12.90
CA ASP A 109 1.46 -14.66 11.88
C ASP A 109 1.66 -13.97 10.52
N LEU A 110 1.97 -12.68 10.55
CA LEU A 110 2.31 -11.93 9.34
C LEU A 110 3.68 -12.25 8.78
N SER A 111 4.62 -12.70 9.61
CA SER A 111 5.90 -13.21 9.11
C SER A 111 5.74 -14.53 8.34
N ASN A 112 4.60 -15.22 8.52
CA ASN A 112 4.20 -16.39 7.75
C ASN A 112 3.30 -16.04 6.55
N ALA A 113 3.04 -14.76 6.27
CA ALA A 113 2.25 -14.35 5.12
C ALA A 113 2.94 -14.75 3.80
N GLU A 114 2.15 -15.03 2.78
CA GLU A 114 2.66 -15.46 1.47
C GLU A 114 3.50 -14.37 0.78
N GLU A 115 3.07 -13.10 0.88
CA GLU A 115 3.80 -11.93 0.40
C GLU A 115 3.88 -10.84 1.48
N VAL A 116 5.06 -10.23 1.61
CA VAL A 116 5.32 -9.06 2.46
C VAL A 116 6.09 -8.01 1.67
N SER A 117 5.91 -6.74 2.05
CA SER A 117 6.73 -5.63 1.56
C SER A 117 7.89 -5.39 2.52
N HIS A 118 9.09 -5.16 1.98
CA HIS A 118 10.32 -4.96 2.75
C HIS A 118 11.21 -3.91 2.10
N ARG A 119 12.07 -3.26 2.89
CA ARG A 119 13.04 -2.29 2.39
C ARG A 119 14.46 -2.71 2.70
N VAL A 120 15.39 -2.38 1.81
CA VAL A 120 16.82 -2.62 2.03
C VAL A 120 17.67 -1.50 1.46
N TRP A 121 18.67 -1.07 2.23
CA TRP A 121 19.69 -0.13 1.76
C TRP A 121 20.81 -0.86 1.07
N ILE A 122 21.20 -0.35 -0.09
CA ILE A 122 22.34 -0.84 -0.84
C ILE A 122 23.60 -0.25 -0.24
N ARG A 123 24.42 -1.12 0.38
CA ARG A 123 25.68 -0.72 0.99
C ARG A 123 26.81 -0.72 -0.05
N GLU A 124 27.82 0.10 0.23
CA GLU A 124 29.10 0.07 -0.45
C GLU A 124 29.71 -1.34 -0.35
N GLY A 125 30.20 -1.88 -1.46
CA GLY A 125 30.78 -3.23 -1.52
C GLY A 125 29.76 -4.38 -1.47
N SER A 126 28.45 -4.10 -1.52
CA SER A 126 27.42 -5.14 -1.66
C SER A 126 27.48 -5.84 -3.01
N HIS A 127 26.91 -7.04 -3.12
CA HIS A 127 26.83 -7.76 -4.40
C HIS A 127 25.95 -7.03 -5.43
N MET A 128 25.06 -6.16 -4.93
CA MET A 128 24.10 -5.39 -5.73
C MET A 128 24.68 -4.06 -6.24
N ALA A 129 25.75 -3.55 -5.62
CA ALA A 129 26.32 -2.26 -5.97
C ALA A 129 26.85 -2.21 -7.41
N HIS A 130 26.47 -1.15 -8.13
CA HIS A 130 26.88 -0.85 -9.50
C HIS A 130 26.50 -1.93 -10.52
N ARG A 131 25.38 -2.60 -10.31
CA ARG A 131 24.84 -3.61 -11.23
C ARG A 131 23.44 -3.27 -11.69
N PRO A 132 23.08 -3.63 -12.93
CA PRO A 132 21.72 -3.49 -13.41
C PRO A 132 20.80 -4.51 -12.73
N LEU A 133 19.54 -4.14 -12.48
CA LEU A 133 18.57 -5.00 -11.79
C LEU A 133 18.40 -6.38 -12.43
N LYS A 134 18.40 -6.46 -13.77
CA LYS A 134 18.25 -7.74 -14.49
C LYS A 134 19.35 -8.75 -14.16
N ASP A 135 20.58 -8.28 -13.91
CA ASP A 135 21.72 -9.16 -13.63
C ASP A 135 21.71 -9.67 -12.18
N LEU A 136 20.92 -9.03 -11.31
CA LEU A 136 20.77 -9.44 -9.92
C LEU A 136 19.79 -10.60 -9.75
N GLU A 137 18.88 -10.79 -10.71
CA GLU A 137 17.87 -11.85 -10.70
C GLU A 137 17.16 -11.98 -9.33
N ILE A 138 16.85 -10.85 -8.68
CA ILE A 138 16.37 -10.80 -7.28
C ILE A 138 15.12 -11.68 -7.09
N THR A 139 14.22 -11.69 -8.07
CA THR A 139 13.01 -12.52 -8.06
C THR A 139 13.32 -14.01 -8.03
N ILE A 140 14.36 -14.46 -8.75
CA ILE A 140 14.78 -15.87 -8.76
C ILE A 140 15.54 -16.21 -7.48
N GLN A 141 16.44 -15.32 -7.03
CA GLN A 141 17.32 -15.59 -5.89
C GLN A 141 16.63 -15.47 -4.54
N CYS A 142 15.66 -14.55 -4.43
CA CYS A 142 15.02 -14.20 -3.16
C CYS A 142 13.50 -14.42 -3.18
N GLY A 143 12.88 -14.64 -4.34
CA GLY A 143 11.40 -14.67 -4.41
C GLY A 143 10.77 -13.30 -4.13
N MET A 144 11.52 -12.21 -4.33
CA MET A 144 11.07 -10.83 -4.14
C MET A 144 11.25 -10.02 -5.42
N ARG A 145 10.29 -9.13 -5.71
CA ARG A 145 10.34 -8.19 -6.84
C ARG A 145 10.53 -6.77 -6.31
N VAL A 146 11.34 -5.98 -7.01
CA VAL A 146 11.48 -4.55 -6.70
C VAL A 146 10.21 -3.84 -7.17
N VAL A 147 9.58 -3.07 -6.28
CA VAL A 147 8.37 -2.27 -6.57
C VAL A 147 8.66 -0.78 -6.59
N ALA A 148 9.70 -0.33 -5.87
CA ALA A 148 10.13 1.06 -5.86
C ALA A 148 11.62 1.16 -5.55
N ILE A 149 12.22 2.25 -6.01
CA ILE A 149 13.58 2.65 -5.65
C ILE A 149 13.57 4.10 -5.22
N ARG A 150 14.14 4.37 -4.05
CA ARG A 150 14.44 5.73 -3.62
C ARG A 150 15.94 6.00 -3.71
N ARG A 151 16.29 7.06 -4.42
CA ARG A 151 17.64 7.62 -4.48
C ARG A 151 17.60 9.05 -3.94
N ASP A 152 18.24 9.27 -2.81
CA ASP A 152 18.12 10.52 -2.06
C ASP A 152 16.66 10.89 -1.79
N ARG A 153 16.13 11.92 -2.45
CA ARG A 153 14.74 12.39 -2.37
C ARG A 153 13.89 12.01 -3.58
N SER A 154 14.47 11.32 -4.55
CA SER A 154 13.79 10.93 -5.78
C SER A 154 13.26 9.51 -5.64
N TRP A 155 11.95 9.37 -5.83
CA TRP A 155 11.28 8.08 -5.92
C TRP A 155 11.03 7.72 -7.38
N MET A 156 11.45 6.51 -7.72
CA MET A 156 11.21 5.84 -9.00
C MET A 156 10.29 4.65 -8.71
N ILE A 157 9.11 4.66 -9.32
CA ILE A 157 8.09 3.61 -9.17
C ILE A 157 7.86 3.00 -10.55
N ASP A 158 7.45 3.85 -11.50
CA ASP A 158 7.09 3.45 -12.87
C ASP A 158 8.33 3.36 -13.81
N GLU A 159 9.46 3.91 -13.38
CA GLU A 159 10.70 4.05 -14.16
C GLU A 159 11.71 2.92 -13.89
N ILE A 160 11.26 1.81 -13.30
CA ILE A 160 12.12 0.69 -12.93
C ILE A 160 12.09 -0.34 -14.05
N ASP A 161 13.19 -0.42 -14.79
CA ASP A 161 13.43 -1.48 -15.76
C ASP A 161 14.65 -2.34 -15.39
N GLY A 162 14.86 -3.42 -16.13
CA GLY A 162 15.98 -4.32 -15.90
C GLY A 162 17.36 -3.68 -16.11
N ASP A 163 17.44 -2.56 -16.84
CA ASP A 163 18.68 -1.84 -17.12
C ASP A 163 19.03 -0.84 -16.01
N PHE A 164 18.11 -0.57 -15.07
CA PHE A 164 18.35 0.30 -13.94
C PHE A 164 19.56 -0.15 -13.12
N VAL A 165 20.59 0.71 -13.06
CA VAL A 165 21.82 0.45 -12.29
C VAL A 165 21.65 0.91 -10.85
N VAL A 166 21.68 -0.07 -9.96
CA VAL A 166 21.62 0.13 -8.51
C VAL A 166 22.98 0.62 -8.02
N VAL A 167 23.01 1.64 -7.16
CA VAL A 167 24.24 2.20 -6.59
C VAL A 167 24.18 2.26 -5.06
N PRO A 168 25.34 2.31 -4.37
CA PRO A 168 25.36 2.52 -2.92
C PRO A 168 24.57 3.77 -2.51
N GLY A 169 23.75 3.63 -1.47
CA GLY A 169 22.83 4.68 -1.01
C GLY A 169 21.40 4.54 -1.53
N ASP A 170 21.16 3.77 -2.59
CA ASP A 170 19.80 3.43 -3.02
C ASP A 170 19.07 2.65 -1.93
N VAL A 171 17.77 2.91 -1.81
CA VAL A 171 16.84 2.12 -1.01
C VAL A 171 15.92 1.39 -1.96
N LEU A 172 15.98 0.06 -1.93
CA LEU A 172 15.07 -0.77 -2.68
C LEU A 172 13.88 -1.11 -1.79
N PHE A 173 12.69 -0.98 -2.35
CA PHE A 173 11.44 -1.47 -1.78
C PHE A 173 11.00 -2.68 -2.60
N LEU A 174 10.75 -3.80 -1.92
CA LEU A 174 10.49 -5.07 -2.55
C LEU A 174 9.25 -5.72 -1.97
N ARG A 175 8.52 -6.46 -2.81
CA ARG A 175 7.41 -7.31 -2.38
C ARG A 175 7.68 -8.76 -2.73
N GLY A 176 7.34 -9.69 -1.84
CA GLY A 176 7.40 -11.12 -2.13
C GLY A 176 7.52 -11.96 -0.88
N SER A 177 8.02 -13.20 -1.02
CA SER A 177 8.05 -14.14 0.11
C SER A 177 9.01 -13.67 1.22
N PRO A 178 8.59 -13.71 2.50
CA PRO A 178 9.45 -13.34 3.63
C PRO A 178 10.68 -14.24 3.76
N ALA A 179 10.65 -15.47 3.23
CA ALA A 179 11.80 -16.37 3.18
C ALA A 179 13.00 -15.79 2.41
N GLY A 180 12.73 -14.84 1.51
CA GLY A 180 13.74 -14.13 0.72
C GLY A 180 14.54 -13.07 1.46
N ILE A 181 14.03 -12.56 2.57
CA ILE A 181 14.57 -11.35 3.24
C ILE A 181 16.00 -11.58 3.73
N VAL A 182 16.30 -12.74 4.29
CA VAL A 182 17.66 -13.08 4.75
C VAL A 182 18.64 -13.02 3.58
N ARG A 183 18.30 -13.64 2.45
CA ARG A 183 19.15 -13.66 1.26
C ARG A 183 19.30 -12.26 0.65
N LEU A 184 18.23 -11.48 0.63
CA LEU A 184 18.24 -10.10 0.18
C LEU A 184 19.22 -9.25 1.00
N HIS A 185 19.21 -9.41 2.33
CA HIS A 185 20.13 -8.70 3.22
C HIS A 185 21.59 -9.07 2.96
N GLU A 186 21.89 -10.34 2.70
CA GLU A 186 23.24 -10.77 2.30
C GLU A 186 23.70 -10.09 1.00
N LEU A 187 22.84 -10.09 -0.02
CA LEU A 187 23.15 -9.48 -1.32
C LEU A 187 23.39 -7.97 -1.22
N ALA A 188 22.62 -7.30 -0.38
CA ALA A 188 22.72 -5.86 -0.12
C ALA A 188 23.82 -5.48 0.89
N ALA A 189 24.49 -6.47 1.49
CA ALA A 189 25.39 -6.31 2.64
C ALA A 189 24.75 -5.52 3.80
N ALA A 190 23.45 -5.71 4.00
CA ALA A 190 22.67 -5.12 5.09
C ALA A 190 22.87 -5.90 6.41
N PRO A 191 22.53 -5.31 7.58
CA PRO A 191 22.55 -6.03 8.85
C PRO A 191 21.72 -7.32 8.79
N THR A 192 22.12 -8.37 9.50
CA THR A 192 21.37 -9.64 9.52
C THR A 192 19.94 -9.41 10.01
N TRP A 193 18.98 -9.98 9.30
CA TRP A 193 17.58 -10.00 9.70
C TRP A 193 17.25 -11.36 10.28
N ASP A 194 16.75 -11.37 11.52
CA ASP A 194 16.29 -12.58 12.19
C ASP A 194 14.75 -12.59 12.15
N PRO A 195 14.12 -13.59 11.50
CA PRO A 195 12.67 -13.71 11.50
C PRO A 195 12.15 -13.88 12.93
N PRO A 196 11.06 -13.22 13.31
CA PRO A 196 10.44 -13.44 14.61
C PRO A 196 9.99 -14.90 14.71
N MET A 197 10.33 -15.55 15.83
CA MET A 197 9.93 -16.93 16.07
C MET A 197 8.44 -17.00 16.38
N SER A 198 7.70 -17.82 15.63
CA SER A 198 6.32 -18.15 15.98
C SER A 198 6.25 -18.95 17.28
N ALA A 199 5.38 -18.55 18.20
CA ALA A 199 5.08 -19.34 19.37
C ALA A 199 4.40 -20.66 18.95
N PRO A 200 4.68 -21.80 19.62
CA PRO A 200 4.03 -23.06 19.29
C PRO A 200 2.51 -22.96 19.48
N ALA A 201 1.76 -23.49 18.51
CA ALA A 201 0.30 -23.44 18.49
C ALA A 201 -0.31 -24.00 19.78
N GLY A 202 -0.94 -23.11 20.56
CA GLY A 202 -1.71 -23.42 21.75
C GLY A 202 -3.22 -23.54 21.46
N ALA A 203 -4.04 -23.44 22.50
CA ALA A 203 -5.48 -23.27 22.32
C ALA A 203 -5.78 -21.85 21.82
N LEU A 204 -6.49 -21.72 20.70
CA LEU A 204 -6.93 -20.44 20.13
C LEU A 204 -7.60 -19.54 21.18
N THR A 205 -6.92 -18.44 21.50
CA THR A 205 -7.41 -17.39 22.39
C THR A 205 -8.32 -16.40 21.64
N ASP A 206 -8.97 -15.50 22.38
CA ASP A 206 -9.73 -14.41 21.73
C ASP A 206 -8.79 -13.40 21.06
N LEU A 207 -7.54 -13.30 21.52
CA LEU A 207 -6.51 -12.47 20.91
C LEU A 207 -6.05 -13.04 19.57
N ASP A 208 -5.79 -14.36 19.51
CA ASP A 208 -5.41 -15.04 18.27
C ASP A 208 -6.48 -14.86 17.19
N ARG A 209 -7.77 -15.01 17.56
CA ARG A 209 -8.88 -14.76 16.63
C ARG A 209 -8.94 -13.31 16.15
N ALA A 210 -8.63 -12.34 17.01
CA ALA A 210 -8.59 -10.94 16.61
C ALA A 210 -7.43 -10.68 15.63
N VAL A 211 -6.28 -11.33 15.85
CA VAL A 211 -5.12 -11.30 14.96
C VAL A 211 -5.46 -11.93 13.61
N ASP A 212 -6.02 -13.14 13.58
CA ASP A 212 -6.43 -13.83 12.35
C ASP A 212 -7.37 -12.96 11.50
N VAL A 213 -8.41 -12.40 12.14
CA VAL A 213 -9.36 -11.51 11.44
C VAL A 213 -8.63 -10.29 10.90
N LEU A 214 -7.66 -9.73 11.62
CA LEU A 214 -6.93 -8.56 11.18
C LEU A 214 -6.02 -8.84 9.98
N VAL A 215 -5.36 -9.99 9.93
CA VAL A 215 -4.58 -10.43 8.77
C VAL A 215 -5.48 -10.52 7.54
N GLU A 216 -6.66 -11.13 7.71
CA GLU A 216 -7.65 -11.21 6.64
C GLU A 216 -8.20 -9.82 6.24
N MET A 217 -8.38 -8.90 7.20
CA MET A 217 -8.78 -7.51 6.91
C MET A 217 -7.73 -6.81 6.06
N LYS A 218 -6.44 -6.94 6.38
CA LYS A 218 -5.36 -6.40 5.56
C LYS A 218 -5.43 -6.93 4.13
N ASN A 219 -5.47 -8.26 3.96
CA ASN A 219 -5.51 -8.88 2.63
C ASN A 219 -6.75 -8.44 1.83
N THR A 220 -7.90 -8.34 2.50
CA THR A 220 -9.16 -7.90 1.89
C THR A 220 -9.11 -6.43 1.47
N SER A 221 -8.52 -5.56 2.29
CA SER A 221 -8.39 -4.13 1.99
C SER A 221 -7.44 -3.84 0.82
N GLU A 222 -6.29 -4.54 0.75
CA GLU A 222 -5.37 -4.45 -0.39
C GLU A 222 -6.02 -4.95 -1.68
N ALA A 223 -6.74 -6.08 -1.60
CA ALA A 223 -7.48 -6.62 -2.73
C ALA A 223 -8.57 -5.64 -3.21
N ALA A 224 -9.31 -5.02 -2.29
CA ALA A 224 -10.33 -4.02 -2.62
C ALA A 224 -9.74 -2.83 -3.38
N VAL A 225 -8.61 -2.28 -2.92
CA VAL A 225 -7.91 -1.16 -3.57
C VAL A 225 -7.42 -1.55 -4.98
N GLY A 226 -6.72 -2.68 -5.11
CA GLY A 226 -6.23 -3.14 -6.42
C GLY A 226 -7.36 -3.46 -7.41
N LEU A 227 -8.44 -4.07 -6.93
CA LEU A 227 -9.64 -4.32 -7.74
C LEU A 227 -10.36 -3.02 -8.12
N ALA A 228 -10.35 -1.99 -7.26
CA ALA A 228 -10.95 -0.69 -7.58
C ALA A 228 -10.24 -0.02 -8.76
N TYR A 229 -8.91 0.00 -8.76
CA TYR A 229 -8.13 0.49 -9.90
C TYR A 229 -8.40 -0.31 -11.17
N SER A 230 -8.44 -1.64 -11.05
CA SER A 230 -8.75 -2.54 -12.18
C SER A 230 -10.17 -2.32 -12.73
N ALA A 231 -11.16 -2.14 -11.86
CA ALA A 231 -12.54 -1.85 -12.23
C ALA A 231 -12.64 -0.53 -13.01
N LEU A 232 -11.93 0.51 -12.56
CA LEU A 232 -11.89 1.81 -13.23
C LEU A 232 -11.19 1.74 -14.60
N ALA A 233 -10.06 1.04 -14.68
CA ALA A 233 -9.30 0.83 -15.91
C ALA A 233 -10.13 0.10 -16.98
N LEU A 234 -10.81 -0.98 -16.57
CA LEU A 234 -11.58 -1.85 -17.48
C LEU A 234 -13.02 -1.37 -17.68
N ARG A 235 -13.52 -0.48 -16.83
CA ARG A 235 -14.94 -0.11 -16.70
C ARG A 235 -15.84 -1.32 -16.45
N ASP A 236 -15.40 -2.20 -15.55
CA ASP A 236 -16.08 -3.46 -15.27
C ASP A 236 -17.02 -3.32 -14.06
N ASN A 237 -18.33 -3.50 -14.32
CA ASN A 237 -19.37 -3.44 -13.29
C ASN A 237 -19.32 -4.63 -12.33
N GLY A 238 -18.83 -5.79 -12.78
CA GLY A 238 -18.65 -6.97 -11.94
C GLY A 238 -17.52 -6.74 -10.94
N LEU A 239 -16.37 -6.23 -11.39
CA LEU A 239 -15.28 -5.84 -10.48
C LEU A 239 -15.72 -4.74 -9.52
N ALA A 240 -16.46 -3.73 -9.99
CA ALA A 240 -17.02 -2.70 -9.12
C ALA A 240 -17.97 -3.25 -8.05
N ALA A 241 -18.77 -4.26 -8.38
CA ALA A 241 -19.64 -4.93 -7.43
C ALA A 241 -18.85 -5.75 -6.40
N GLU A 242 -17.78 -6.43 -6.82
CA GLU A 242 -16.89 -7.18 -5.93
C GLU A 242 -16.19 -6.25 -4.94
N VAL A 243 -15.66 -5.10 -5.38
CA VAL A 243 -15.03 -4.11 -4.50
C VAL A 243 -15.97 -3.67 -3.38
N ARG A 244 -17.25 -3.41 -3.69
CA ARG A 244 -18.24 -3.08 -2.65
C ARG A 244 -18.50 -4.24 -1.70
N HIS A 245 -18.56 -5.47 -2.22
CA HIS A 245 -18.74 -6.65 -1.38
C HIS A 245 -17.57 -6.82 -0.40
N LEU A 246 -16.33 -6.56 -0.85
CA LEU A 246 -15.15 -6.58 0.01
C LEU A 246 -15.19 -5.49 1.08
N ALA A 247 -15.64 -4.27 0.73
CA ALA A 247 -15.84 -3.19 1.69
C ALA A 247 -16.88 -3.55 2.77
N GLU A 248 -18.06 -4.04 2.38
CA GLU A 248 -19.09 -4.50 3.33
C GLU A 248 -18.56 -5.63 4.24
N ARG A 249 -17.73 -6.53 3.69
CA ARG A 249 -17.09 -7.59 4.48
C ARG A 249 -16.07 -7.03 5.48
N LEU A 250 -15.33 -5.96 5.13
CA LEU A 250 -14.41 -5.30 6.04
C LEU A 250 -15.14 -4.69 7.25
N ASP A 251 -16.32 -4.10 7.04
CA ASP A 251 -17.17 -3.60 8.13
C ASP A 251 -17.54 -4.72 9.11
N GLU A 252 -18.05 -5.85 8.58
CA GLU A 252 -18.43 -7.01 9.40
C GLU A 252 -17.23 -7.58 10.18
N MET A 253 -16.06 -7.61 9.54
CA MET A 253 -14.82 -8.08 10.15
C MET A 253 -14.33 -7.15 11.25
N LYS A 254 -14.44 -5.83 11.06
CA LYS A 254 -14.14 -4.81 12.07
C LYS A 254 -15.01 -4.98 13.30
N ASP A 255 -16.32 -5.17 13.13
CA ASP A 255 -17.26 -5.42 14.23
C ASP A 255 -16.91 -6.68 15.04
N HIS A 256 -16.61 -7.78 14.34
CA HIS A 256 -16.19 -9.02 14.98
C HIS A 256 -14.85 -8.88 15.72
N LEU A 257 -13.87 -8.20 15.11
CA LEU A 257 -12.57 -7.95 15.72
C LEU A 257 -12.71 -7.14 17.00
N GLN A 258 -13.51 -6.07 16.99
CA GLN A 258 -13.76 -5.26 18.18
C GLN A 258 -14.31 -6.10 19.34
N LEU A 259 -15.25 -7.00 19.05
CA LEU A 259 -15.80 -7.91 20.07
C LEU A 259 -14.72 -8.86 20.63
N TRP A 260 -13.86 -9.42 19.79
CA TRP A 260 -12.76 -10.29 20.23
C TRP A 260 -11.73 -9.54 21.07
N VAL A 261 -11.36 -8.32 20.66
CA VAL A 261 -10.45 -7.45 21.42
C VAL A 261 -11.02 -7.13 22.81
N LEU A 262 -12.32 -6.79 22.91
CA LEU A 262 -12.96 -6.53 24.20
C LEU A 262 -13.03 -7.79 25.09
N ARG A 263 -13.23 -8.97 24.50
CA ARG A 263 -13.20 -10.25 25.23
C ARG A 263 -11.79 -10.60 25.72
N ALA A 264 -10.77 -10.33 24.92
CA ALA A 264 -9.37 -10.50 25.30
C ALA A 264 -9.02 -9.58 26.48
N ALA A 265 -9.38 -8.29 26.42
CA ALA A 265 -9.19 -7.35 27.52
C ALA A 265 -9.88 -7.80 28.82
N LYS A 266 -11.06 -8.42 28.73
CA LYS A 266 -11.77 -8.98 29.90
C LYS A 266 -11.02 -10.14 30.57
N LYS A 267 -10.12 -10.83 29.86
CA LYS A 267 -9.34 -11.97 30.36
C LYS A 267 -7.95 -11.55 30.88
N ASP A 268 -7.83 -10.32 31.40
CA ASP A 268 -6.59 -9.73 31.93
C ASP A 268 -5.45 -9.59 30.91
N VAL A 269 -5.75 -9.52 29.61
CA VAL A 269 -4.77 -9.09 28.58
C VAL A 269 -4.54 -7.60 28.73
N ASP A 270 -3.28 -7.16 28.66
CA ASP A 270 -2.92 -5.74 28.70
C ASP A 270 -3.67 -4.96 27.59
N PRO A 271 -4.50 -3.96 27.92
CA PRO A 271 -5.22 -3.18 26.92
C PRO A 271 -4.32 -2.29 26.06
N ALA A 272 -3.09 -2.00 26.49
CA ALA A 272 -2.20 -1.10 25.76
C ALA A 272 -1.95 -1.56 24.31
N PRO A 273 -1.47 -2.79 24.03
CA PRO A 273 -1.25 -3.30 22.66
C PRO A 273 -2.54 -3.58 21.88
N LEU A 274 -3.68 -3.73 22.57
CA LEU A 274 -4.98 -3.94 21.91
C LEU A 274 -5.45 -2.71 21.12
N ARG A 275 -4.97 -1.52 21.47
CA ARG A 275 -5.26 -0.29 20.72
C ARG A 275 -4.71 -0.33 19.30
N GLY A 276 -3.54 -0.97 19.09
CA GLY A 276 -2.97 -1.15 17.76
C GLY A 276 -3.88 -1.99 16.86
N LEU A 277 -4.49 -3.05 17.39
CA LEU A 277 -5.44 -3.88 16.64
C LEU A 277 -6.66 -3.08 16.18
N LEU A 278 -7.23 -2.28 17.08
CA LEU A 278 -8.38 -1.43 16.76
C LEU A 278 -8.05 -0.37 15.71
N GLN A 279 -6.86 0.24 15.80
CA GLN A 279 -6.39 1.22 14.83
C GLN A 279 -6.16 0.57 13.45
N LEU A 280 -5.53 -0.61 13.38
CA LEU A 280 -5.36 -1.34 12.11
C LEU A 280 -6.70 -1.71 11.50
N ALA A 281 -7.62 -2.21 12.30
CA ALA A 281 -8.94 -2.59 11.83
C ALA A 281 -9.71 -1.39 11.25
N SER A 282 -9.63 -0.23 11.92
CA SER A 282 -10.25 0.99 11.41
C SER A 282 -9.61 1.47 10.11
N ALA A 283 -8.29 1.40 9.99
CA ALA A 283 -7.61 1.83 8.76
C ALA A 283 -7.85 0.87 7.59
N ALA A 284 -7.92 -0.45 7.85
CA ALA A 284 -8.22 -1.45 6.82
C ALA A 284 -9.64 -1.31 6.28
N GLU A 285 -10.62 -1.02 7.14
CA GLU A 285 -12.00 -0.73 6.71
C GLU A 285 -12.09 0.60 5.95
N GLU A 286 -11.44 1.67 6.42
CA GLU A 286 -11.36 2.94 5.69
C GLU A 286 -10.77 2.75 4.28
N LEU A 287 -9.72 1.93 4.11
CA LEU A 287 -9.19 1.59 2.78
C LEU A 287 -10.25 0.93 1.88
N GLY A 288 -11.06 0.03 2.45
CA GLY A 288 -12.19 -0.60 1.75
C GLY A 288 -13.25 0.41 1.33
N ASP A 289 -13.62 1.32 2.23
CA ASP A 289 -14.59 2.39 1.97
C ASP A 289 -14.14 3.31 0.83
N GLN A 290 -12.86 3.71 0.84
CA GLN A 290 -12.31 4.55 -0.22
C GLN A 290 -12.27 3.80 -1.56
N ALA A 291 -11.93 2.50 -1.56
CA ALA A 291 -11.99 1.66 -2.74
C ALA A 291 -13.43 1.56 -3.31
N ALA A 292 -14.44 1.38 -2.44
CA ALA A 292 -15.85 1.38 -2.84
C ALA A 292 -16.29 2.76 -3.42
N GLN A 293 -15.81 3.86 -2.82
CA GLN A 293 -16.10 5.21 -3.27
C GLN A 293 -15.50 5.52 -4.65
N MET A 294 -14.34 4.95 -4.98
CA MET A 294 -13.72 5.05 -6.30
C MET A 294 -14.61 4.45 -7.39
N VAL A 295 -15.13 3.24 -7.15
CA VAL A 295 -15.90 2.48 -8.16
C VAL A 295 -17.36 2.89 -8.26
N TRP A 296 -17.87 3.68 -7.30
CA TRP A 296 -19.25 4.17 -7.30
C TRP A 296 -19.65 4.85 -8.63
N LEU A 297 -18.70 5.58 -9.23
CA LEU A 297 -18.86 6.25 -10.52
C LEU A 297 -19.15 5.29 -11.69
N ILE A 298 -18.72 4.02 -11.62
CA ILE A 298 -19.01 3.00 -12.64
C ILE A 298 -20.48 2.61 -12.56
N THR A 299 -21.02 2.51 -11.35
CA THR A 299 -22.37 1.99 -11.11
C THR A 299 -23.49 3.01 -11.26
N ASP A 300 -23.18 4.31 -11.22
CA ASP A 300 -24.17 5.38 -11.35
C ASP A 300 -24.43 5.82 -12.81
N ASP A 301 -23.84 5.13 -13.80
CA ASP A 301 -23.91 5.39 -15.25
C ASP A 301 -23.67 6.86 -15.67
N ARG A 302 -23.06 7.66 -14.79
CA ARG A 302 -22.68 9.04 -15.08
C ARG A 302 -21.46 9.03 -16.00
N GLY A 303 -21.46 9.96 -16.96
CA GLY A 303 -20.45 10.05 -18.01
C GLY A 303 -19.03 10.12 -17.46
N PHE A 304 -18.28 9.03 -17.60
CA PHE A 304 -16.92 8.91 -17.10
C PHE A 304 -15.90 9.57 -18.04
N HIS A 305 -15.08 10.49 -17.53
CA HIS A 305 -14.07 11.15 -18.37
C HIS A 305 -13.06 10.13 -18.94
N PRO A 306 -12.76 10.13 -20.24
CA PRO A 306 -11.88 9.12 -20.87
C PRO A 306 -10.47 9.05 -20.29
N ILE A 307 -9.98 10.13 -19.68
CA ILE A 307 -8.63 10.21 -19.13
C ILE A 307 -8.38 9.17 -18.03
N VAL A 308 -9.41 8.77 -17.28
CA VAL A 308 -9.25 7.83 -16.18
C VAL A 308 -8.88 6.45 -16.71
N LYS A 309 -9.57 6.01 -17.77
CA LYS A 309 -9.22 4.75 -18.44
C LYS A 309 -7.79 4.77 -18.98
N LEU A 310 -7.37 5.91 -19.55
CA LEU A 310 -6.02 6.05 -20.10
C LEU A 310 -4.93 6.13 -19.03
N ALA A 311 -5.26 6.65 -17.84
CA ALA A 311 -4.31 6.77 -16.73
C ALA A 311 -4.18 5.46 -15.95
N LEU A 312 -5.30 4.80 -15.67
CA LEU A 312 -5.33 3.61 -14.80
C LEU A 312 -5.20 2.30 -15.59
N GLY A 313 -5.40 2.31 -16.91
CA GLY A 313 -5.37 1.13 -17.76
C GLY A 313 -4.03 0.77 -18.38
N GLU A 314 -2.94 1.49 -18.05
CA GLU A 314 -1.58 1.13 -18.49
C GLU A 314 -0.80 0.29 -17.47
N ALA A 315 -1.41 -0.06 -16.33
CA ALA A 315 -0.82 -1.03 -15.41
C ALA A 315 -1.00 -2.46 -15.97
N ASP A 316 0.11 -3.19 -16.07
CA ASP A 316 0.26 -4.61 -16.44
C ASP A 316 0.19 -4.99 -17.93
N VAL A 317 1.15 -4.48 -18.72
CA VAL A 317 1.84 -5.34 -19.69
C VAL A 317 3.24 -5.59 -19.16
N VAL A 318 3.35 -6.45 -18.15
CA VAL A 318 4.65 -7.01 -17.74
C VAL A 318 5.01 -8.10 -18.75
N ALA A 319 6.12 -7.89 -19.45
CA ALA A 319 6.79 -8.87 -20.30
C ALA A 319 7.64 -9.84 -19.47
#